data_AF-A0A921BBU0-F1
#
_entry.id   AF-A0A921BBU0-F1
#
_cell.length_a   1.000
_cell.length_b   1.000
_cell.length_c   1.000
_cell.angle_alpha   90.00
_cell.angle_beta   90.00
_cell.angle_gamma   90.00
#
_symmetry.space_group_name_H-M   'P 1'
#
loop_
_entity.id
_entity.type
_entity.pdbx_description
1 polymer ?
#
loop_
_entity_poly.entity_id
_entity_poly.type
_entity_poly.pdbx_seq_one_letter_code
_entity_poly.pdbx_strand_id
1 'polypeptide(L)'
;MILFEKLELPVIKKTKTGYSTDVSVLEELSAEHELPEVILLYRQLGKLKSTYVGALQEEIFGKTVRVQLHSTSRLQLRGLSSSNPNLQNIPIRTEMGREIRKSFIAEENNKILSADYSQVELRVLAHMSEDKFVNRCFYKWRGYSYRTEIEIFGTTAERLDAQARRMAKAVNFGIVYGLSAFGFPAFKKFFPERGKEIYR
;
A
#
# COMPACT_ATOMS: atom_id res chain seq x y z
N MET A 1 24.75 3.58 -16.88
CA MET A 1 23.78 4.22 -15.96
C MET A 1 24.51 4.99 -14.85
N ILE A 2 24.19 6.29 -14.68
CA ILE A 2 24.97 7.26 -13.85
C ILE A 2 25.28 6.76 -12.43
N LEU A 3 24.29 6.19 -11.71
CA LEU A 3 24.45 5.77 -10.31
C LEU A 3 25.51 4.67 -10.13
N PHE A 4 25.59 3.70 -11.04
CA PHE A 4 26.43 2.50 -10.86
C PHE A 4 27.72 2.54 -11.67
N GLU A 5 27.74 3.25 -12.80
CA GLU A 5 28.93 3.32 -13.66
C GLU A 5 29.78 4.56 -13.40
N LYS A 6 29.17 5.71 -13.07
CA LYS A 6 29.89 6.97 -12.88
C LYS A 6 30.13 7.30 -11.41
N LEU A 7 29.14 7.04 -10.57
CA LEU A 7 29.23 7.24 -9.12
C LEU A 7 29.65 5.97 -8.37
N GLU A 8 29.81 4.85 -9.10
CA GLU A 8 30.30 3.56 -8.57
C GLU A 8 29.57 3.07 -7.31
N LEU A 9 28.28 3.42 -7.16
CA LEU A 9 27.47 3.01 -6.02
C LEU A 9 27.23 1.49 -6.02
N PRO A 10 27.00 0.87 -4.85
CA PRO A 10 26.82 -0.57 -4.76
C PRO A 10 25.55 -1.05 -5.48
N VAL A 11 25.68 -2.16 -6.21
CA VAL A 11 24.54 -2.76 -6.91
C VAL A 11 23.78 -3.69 -5.96
N ILE A 12 22.68 -3.20 -5.39
CA ILE A 12 21.84 -3.97 -4.44
C ILE A 12 20.97 -5.00 -5.16
N LYS A 13 20.39 -4.64 -6.31
CA LYS A 13 19.41 -5.49 -7.02
C LYS A 13 19.51 -5.31 -8.53
N LYS A 14 19.34 -6.41 -9.27
CA LYS A 14 19.25 -6.44 -10.74
C LYS A 14 17.85 -6.88 -11.19
N THR A 15 17.40 -6.35 -12.30
CA THR A 15 16.20 -6.78 -13.04
C THR A 15 16.64 -7.50 -14.32
N LYS A 16 15.69 -8.08 -15.07
CA LYS A 16 15.96 -8.72 -16.36
C LYS A 16 16.59 -7.77 -17.39
N THR A 17 16.36 -6.47 -17.25
CA THR A 17 16.77 -5.44 -18.21
C THR A 17 17.94 -4.58 -17.73
N GLY A 18 18.46 -4.78 -16.51
CA GLY A 18 19.61 -4.02 -16.01
C GLY A 18 19.62 -3.85 -14.49
N TYR A 19 20.24 -2.78 -14.02
CA TYR A 19 20.28 -2.45 -12.60
C TYR A 19 18.94 -1.90 -12.11
N SER A 20 18.49 -2.32 -10.92
CA SER A 20 17.26 -1.79 -10.33
C SER A 20 17.48 -0.37 -9.82
N THR A 21 16.48 0.48 -10.02
CA THR A 21 16.36 1.79 -9.36
C THR A 21 15.02 1.90 -8.66
N ASP A 22 14.51 0.78 -8.15
CA ASP A 22 13.26 0.77 -7.38
C ASP A 22 13.38 1.66 -6.14
N VAL A 23 12.24 2.10 -5.59
CA VAL A 23 12.20 2.98 -4.41
C VAL A 23 13.06 2.43 -3.28
N SER A 24 12.90 1.14 -2.94
CA SER A 24 13.67 0.51 -1.86
C SER A 24 15.17 0.49 -2.11
N VAL A 25 15.61 0.39 -3.37
CA VAL A 25 17.04 0.42 -3.73
C VAL A 25 17.57 1.84 -3.58
N LEU A 26 16.83 2.84 -4.04
CA LEU A 26 17.25 4.23 -3.93
C LEU A 26 17.24 4.74 -2.47
N GLU A 27 16.33 4.25 -1.63
CA GLU A 27 16.30 4.54 -0.18
C GLU A 27 17.51 3.95 0.56
N GLU A 28 18.01 2.79 0.13
CA GLU A 28 19.23 2.22 0.69
C GLU A 28 20.47 2.98 0.18
N LEU A 29 20.51 3.31 -1.10
CA LEU A 29 21.61 4.08 -1.69
C LEU A 29 21.69 5.53 -1.20
N SER A 30 20.60 6.11 -0.69
CA SER A 30 20.64 7.48 -0.16
C SER A 30 21.48 7.61 1.10
N ALA A 31 21.80 6.50 1.77
CA ALA A 31 22.77 6.51 2.87
C ALA A 31 24.21 6.78 2.40
N GLU A 32 24.53 6.41 1.15
CA GLU A 32 25.88 6.51 0.58
C GLU A 32 26.07 7.78 -0.25
N HIS A 33 24.99 8.33 -0.82
CA HIS A 33 25.08 9.50 -1.70
C HIS A 33 23.75 10.27 -1.75
N GLU A 34 23.80 11.60 -1.89
CA GLU A 34 22.61 12.47 -1.89
C GLU A 34 21.74 12.31 -3.16
N LEU A 35 22.36 12.10 -4.32
CA LEU A 35 21.66 11.97 -5.61
C LEU A 35 20.47 10.97 -5.62
N PRO A 36 20.58 9.73 -5.08
CA PRO A 36 19.43 8.84 -4.91
C PRO A 36 18.19 9.48 -4.26
N GLU A 37 18.37 10.28 -3.21
CA GLU A 37 17.27 10.99 -2.53
C GLU A 37 16.65 12.04 -3.45
N VAL A 38 17.48 12.81 -4.16
CA VAL A 38 17.00 13.79 -5.16
C VAL A 38 16.23 13.11 -6.28
N ILE A 39 16.67 11.93 -6.74
CA ILE A 39 15.97 11.14 -7.76
C ILE A 39 14.60 10.67 -7.23
N LEU A 40 14.53 10.21 -5.98
CA LEU A 40 13.27 9.82 -5.35
C LEU A 40 12.28 11.00 -5.34
N LEU A 41 12.73 12.17 -4.89
CA LEU A 41 11.92 13.38 -4.87
C LEU A 41 11.48 13.79 -6.28
N TYR A 42 12.39 13.80 -7.25
CA TYR A 42 12.09 14.13 -8.64
C TYR A 42 11.04 13.18 -9.23
N ARG A 43 11.16 11.87 -8.99
CA ARG A 43 10.18 10.87 -9.46
C ARG A 43 8.82 11.05 -8.80
N GLN A 44 8.80 11.34 -7.50
CA GLN A 44 7.56 11.62 -6.79
C GLN A 44 6.86 12.85 -7.37
N LEU A 45 7.57 13.98 -7.52
CA LEU A 45 7.03 15.20 -8.11
C LEU A 45 6.62 15.02 -9.56
N GLY A 46 7.43 14.33 -10.35
CA GLY A 46 7.14 13.99 -11.74
C GLY A 46 5.84 13.20 -11.86
N LYS A 47 5.62 12.20 -11.01
CA LYS A 47 4.38 11.42 -10.97
C LYS A 47 3.18 12.27 -10.52
N LEU A 48 3.34 13.12 -9.50
CA LEU A 48 2.31 14.07 -9.08
C LEU A 48 1.88 14.99 -10.22
N LYS A 49 2.84 15.58 -10.92
CA LYS A 49 2.61 16.47 -12.05
C LYS A 49 1.99 15.76 -13.25
N SER A 50 2.56 14.64 -13.70
CA SER A 50 2.11 13.99 -14.94
C SER A 50 0.84 13.16 -14.74
N THR A 51 0.87 12.22 -13.79
CA THR A 51 -0.18 11.19 -13.64
C THR A 51 -1.44 11.74 -12.99
N TYR A 52 -1.31 12.75 -12.15
CA TYR A 52 -2.44 13.28 -11.39
C TYR A 52 -2.85 14.66 -11.87
N VAL A 53 -1.96 15.65 -11.82
CA VAL A 53 -2.34 17.02 -12.22
C VAL A 53 -2.63 17.10 -13.72
N GLY A 54 -1.70 16.65 -14.58
CA GLY A 54 -1.87 16.69 -16.04
C GLY A 54 -3.05 15.87 -16.52
N ALA A 55 -3.15 14.61 -16.10
CA ALA A 55 -4.27 13.74 -16.48
C ALA A 55 -5.64 14.25 -16.00
N LEU A 56 -5.72 14.87 -14.81
CA LEU A 56 -6.97 15.48 -14.37
C LEU A 56 -7.35 16.66 -15.26
N GLN A 57 -6.38 17.51 -15.64
CA GLN A 57 -6.61 18.67 -16.50
C GLN A 57 -7.11 18.29 -17.90
N GLU A 58 -6.58 17.23 -18.49
CA GLU A 58 -7.00 16.74 -19.81
C GLU A 58 -8.46 16.26 -19.83
N GLU A 59 -8.97 15.80 -18.68
CA GLU A 59 -10.31 15.21 -18.55
C GLU A 59 -11.34 16.17 -17.92
N ILE A 60 -10.97 17.45 -17.73
CA ILE A 60 -11.89 18.49 -17.27
C ILE A 60 -12.94 18.76 -18.35
N PHE A 61 -14.21 18.62 -17.96
CA PHE A 61 -15.37 19.02 -18.75
C PHE A 61 -16.19 20.06 -17.97
N GLY A 62 -15.93 21.33 -18.25
CA GLY A 62 -16.55 22.43 -17.49
C GLY A 62 -16.02 22.48 -16.04
N LYS A 63 -16.90 22.24 -15.06
CA LYS A 63 -16.54 22.18 -13.63
C LYS A 63 -16.36 20.74 -13.10
N THR A 64 -16.53 19.73 -13.94
CA THR A 64 -16.45 18.32 -13.55
C THR A 64 -15.31 17.61 -14.28
N VAL A 65 -14.96 16.41 -13.81
CA VAL A 65 -13.98 15.53 -14.45
C VAL A 65 -14.73 14.33 -15.02
N ARG A 66 -14.52 14.02 -16.30
CA ARG A 66 -15.05 12.79 -16.89
C ARG A 66 -14.17 11.63 -16.47
N VAL A 67 -14.78 10.50 -16.08
CA VAL A 67 -14.05 9.29 -15.69
C VAL A 67 -14.66 8.09 -16.38
N GLN A 68 -13.82 7.24 -16.96
CA GLN A 68 -14.26 5.97 -17.54
C GLN A 68 -14.14 4.87 -16.48
N LEU A 69 -15.28 4.22 -16.19
CA LEU A 69 -15.33 3.07 -15.29
C LEU A 69 -15.47 1.79 -16.10
N HIS A 70 -14.61 0.82 -15.83
CA HIS A 70 -14.63 -0.49 -16.46
C HIS A 70 -14.83 -1.57 -15.39
N SER A 71 -15.73 -2.51 -15.66
CA SER A 71 -15.84 -3.73 -14.87
C SER A 71 -14.90 -4.79 -15.43
N THR A 72 -13.94 -5.23 -14.62
CA THR A 72 -13.06 -6.33 -14.99
C THR A 72 -13.68 -7.65 -14.57
N SER A 73 -14.18 -8.43 -15.54
CA SER A 73 -14.76 -9.77 -15.33
C SER A 73 -13.72 -10.91 -15.29
N ARG A 74 -12.43 -10.60 -15.46
CA ARG A 74 -11.34 -11.60 -15.44
C ARG A 74 -11.04 -12.06 -14.01
N LEU A 75 -11.03 -13.38 -13.83
CA LEU A 75 -11.14 -14.14 -12.58
C LEU A 75 -10.15 -13.85 -11.41
N GLN A 76 -9.16 -12.96 -11.54
CA GLN A 76 -8.10 -12.87 -10.52
C GLN A 76 -8.30 -11.78 -9.45
N LEU A 77 -9.10 -10.74 -9.70
CA LEU A 77 -9.65 -9.83 -8.69
C LEU A 77 -10.89 -9.15 -9.28
N ARG A 78 -12.07 -9.44 -8.73
CA ARG A 78 -13.31 -8.75 -9.14
C ARG A 78 -13.27 -7.33 -8.57
N GLY A 79 -13.23 -6.34 -9.46
CA GLY A 79 -13.25 -4.94 -9.08
C GLY A 79 -13.62 -4.04 -10.27
N LEU A 80 -14.10 -2.84 -9.94
CA LEU A 80 -14.14 -1.74 -10.89
C LEU A 80 -12.71 -1.25 -11.11
N SER A 81 -12.40 -0.77 -12.31
CA SER A 81 -11.19 -0.02 -12.60
C SER A 81 -11.60 1.33 -13.19
N SER A 82 -10.85 2.37 -12.86
CA SER A 82 -11.03 3.70 -13.45
C SER A 82 -9.87 4.05 -14.37
N SER A 83 -10.17 4.58 -15.56
CA SER A 83 -9.20 5.12 -16.49
C SER A 83 -9.64 6.51 -16.96
N ASN A 84 -8.69 7.29 -17.47
CA ASN A 84 -8.93 8.60 -18.08
C ASN A 84 -9.84 9.52 -17.22
N PRO A 85 -9.41 9.93 -16.01
CA PRO A 85 -8.20 9.57 -15.28
C PRO A 85 -8.45 8.44 -14.25
N ASN A 86 -7.39 7.83 -13.73
CA ASN A 86 -7.51 6.79 -12.69
C ASN A 86 -7.73 7.40 -11.29
N LEU A 87 -8.99 7.47 -10.85
CA LEU A 87 -9.38 8.01 -9.54
C LEU A 87 -9.19 7.03 -8.37
N GLN A 88 -8.92 5.75 -8.61
CA GLN A 88 -8.74 4.78 -7.52
C GLN A 88 -7.42 4.98 -6.78
N ASN A 89 -6.42 5.53 -7.45
CA ASN A 89 -5.06 5.64 -6.95
C ASN A 89 -4.64 7.09 -6.64
N ILE A 90 -5.60 7.98 -6.37
CA ILE A 90 -5.29 9.36 -5.96
C ILE A 90 -4.50 9.33 -4.64
N PRO A 91 -3.31 9.96 -4.56
CA PRO A 91 -2.45 9.85 -3.39
C PRO A 91 -3.12 10.39 -2.11
N ILE A 92 -2.80 9.81 -0.96
CA ILE A 92 -3.32 10.25 0.36
C ILE A 92 -2.25 10.29 1.46
N ARG A 93 -1.16 9.56 1.26
CA ARG A 93 -0.15 9.34 2.31
C ARG A 93 0.77 10.55 2.50
N THR A 94 1.10 11.25 1.42
CA THR A 94 1.98 12.42 1.44
C THR A 94 1.16 13.71 1.51
N GLU A 95 1.75 14.77 2.05
CA GLU A 95 1.12 16.09 2.12
C GLU A 95 0.71 16.61 0.74
N MET A 96 1.63 16.62 -0.23
CA MET A 96 1.31 17.00 -1.61
C MET A 96 0.20 16.13 -2.22
N GLY A 97 0.15 14.85 -1.87
CA GLY A 97 -0.94 13.97 -2.29
C GLY A 97 -2.30 14.39 -1.73
N ARG A 98 -2.33 14.83 -0.47
CA ARG A 98 -3.54 15.38 0.16
C ARG A 98 -3.98 16.69 -0.48
N GLU A 99 -3.04 17.54 -0.90
CA GLU A 99 -3.38 18.76 -1.64
C GLU A 99 -4.09 18.44 -2.97
N ILE A 100 -3.66 17.42 -3.70
CA ILE A 100 -4.38 16.97 -4.90
C ILE A 100 -5.81 16.52 -4.54
N ARG A 101 -6.02 15.81 -3.42
CA ARG A 101 -7.37 15.42 -3.01
C ARG A 101 -8.28 16.61 -2.69
N LYS A 102 -7.73 17.73 -2.23
CA LYS A 102 -8.50 18.96 -1.97
C LYS A 102 -9.06 19.60 -3.24
N SER A 103 -8.55 19.25 -4.42
CA SER A 103 -9.13 19.73 -5.69
C SER A 103 -10.47 19.08 -6.02
N PHE A 104 -10.82 17.97 -5.36
CA PHE A 104 -12.13 17.32 -5.48
C PHE A 104 -13.09 17.99 -4.50
N ILE A 105 -13.95 18.86 -5.02
CA ILE A 105 -14.91 19.64 -4.24
C ILE A 105 -16.33 19.15 -4.50
N ALA A 106 -17.20 19.30 -3.50
CA ALA A 106 -18.63 19.18 -3.71
C ALA A 106 -19.15 20.44 -4.44
N GLU A 107 -20.28 20.30 -5.12
CA GLU A 107 -21.04 21.46 -5.58
C GLU A 107 -21.54 22.31 -4.39
N GLU A 108 -21.99 23.52 -4.68
CA GLU A 108 -22.51 24.44 -3.67
C GLU A 108 -23.64 23.81 -2.86
N ASN A 109 -23.64 24.04 -1.54
CA ASN A 109 -24.57 23.45 -0.57
C ASN A 109 -24.50 21.92 -0.41
N ASN A 110 -23.54 21.25 -1.07
CA ASN A 110 -23.31 19.81 -0.93
C ASN A 110 -22.05 19.49 -0.12
N LYS A 111 -21.90 18.21 0.27
CA LYS A 111 -20.71 17.68 0.95
C LYS A 111 -20.29 16.35 0.33
N ILE A 112 -18.99 16.08 0.31
CA ILE A 112 -18.47 14.76 -0.06
C ILE A 112 -18.55 13.85 1.17
N LEU A 113 -19.25 12.71 1.03
CA LEU A 113 -19.24 11.63 2.01
C LEU A 113 -18.34 10.51 1.50
N SER A 114 -17.40 10.05 2.33
CA SER A 114 -16.57 8.88 2.06
C SER A 114 -16.81 7.84 3.14
N ALA A 115 -17.12 6.62 2.72
CA ALA A 115 -17.26 5.46 3.59
C ALA A 115 -16.41 4.33 3.02
N ASP A 116 -15.60 3.71 3.87
CA ASP A 116 -14.67 2.63 3.53
C ASP A 116 -14.89 1.44 4.45
N TYR A 117 -14.79 0.22 3.92
CA TYR A 117 -14.95 -0.97 4.74
C TYR A 117 -13.72 -1.19 5.61
N SER A 118 -13.91 -1.21 6.93
CA SER A 118 -12.83 -1.52 7.86
C SER A 118 -12.37 -2.98 7.73
N GLN A 119 -11.23 -3.18 7.06
CA GLN A 119 -10.52 -4.46 6.92
C GLN A 119 -11.38 -5.56 6.30
N VAL A 120 -12.08 -5.24 5.20
CA VAL A 120 -13.02 -6.19 4.55
C VAL A 120 -12.34 -7.50 4.16
N GLU A 121 -11.11 -7.45 3.66
CA GLU A 121 -10.38 -8.62 3.19
C GLU A 121 -10.08 -9.60 4.33
N LEU A 122 -9.70 -9.08 5.51
CA LEU A 122 -9.46 -9.93 6.68
C LEU A 122 -10.75 -10.50 7.25
N ARG A 123 -11.87 -9.78 7.16
CA ARG A 123 -13.18 -10.27 7.56
C ARG A 123 -13.65 -11.40 6.65
N VAL A 124 -13.43 -11.26 5.35
CA VAL A 124 -13.70 -12.33 4.36
C VAL A 124 -12.81 -13.53 4.64
N LEU A 125 -11.52 -13.33 4.87
CA LEU A 125 -10.59 -14.42 5.22
C LEU A 125 -11.01 -15.15 6.50
N ALA A 126 -11.37 -14.42 7.56
CA ALA A 126 -11.85 -14.99 8.81
C ALA A 126 -13.08 -15.88 8.57
N HIS A 127 -14.05 -15.36 7.80
CA HIS A 127 -15.25 -16.09 7.44
C HIS A 127 -14.93 -17.36 6.65
N MET A 128 -14.10 -17.26 5.61
CA MET A 128 -13.72 -18.39 4.75
C MET A 128 -12.85 -19.43 5.45
N SER A 129 -12.04 -19.02 6.44
CA SER A 129 -11.20 -19.93 7.21
C SER A 129 -11.98 -20.80 8.19
N GLU A 130 -13.22 -20.40 8.53
CA GLU A 130 -14.05 -20.99 9.59
C GLU A 130 -13.37 -21.08 10.97
N ASP A 131 -12.22 -20.42 11.15
CA ASP A 131 -11.46 -20.45 12.38
C ASP A 131 -12.22 -19.72 13.49
N LYS A 132 -12.59 -20.46 14.54
CA LYS A 132 -13.39 -19.95 15.65
C LYS A 132 -12.67 -18.87 16.46
N PHE A 133 -11.34 -18.90 16.50
CA PHE A 133 -10.52 -17.90 17.17
C PHE A 133 -10.48 -16.61 16.34
N VAL A 134 -10.14 -16.69 15.05
CA VAL A 134 -10.08 -15.52 14.15
C VAL A 134 -11.45 -14.87 14.02
N ASN A 135 -12.51 -15.65 13.81
CA ASN A 135 -13.88 -15.13 13.76
C ASN A 135 -14.28 -14.43 15.05
N ARG A 136 -13.96 -15.00 16.22
CA ARG A 136 -14.23 -14.37 17.52
C ARG A 136 -13.50 -13.04 17.68
N CYS A 137 -12.27 -12.94 17.18
CA CYS A 137 -11.51 -11.68 17.18
C CYS A 137 -12.24 -10.58 16.39
N PHE A 138 -12.92 -10.92 15.29
CA PHE A 138 -13.71 -9.97 14.49
C PHE A 138 -15.12 -9.71 15.03
N TYR A 139 -15.78 -10.69 15.66
CA TYR A 139 -17.12 -10.54 16.25
C TYR A 139 -17.13 -9.70 17.53
N LYS A 140 -16.11 -9.82 18.38
CA LYS A 140 -16.01 -9.04 19.63
C LYS A 140 -15.64 -7.57 19.39
N TRP A 141 -15.52 -7.14 18.14
CA TRP A 141 -14.84 -5.91 17.77
C TRP A 141 -15.81 -4.80 17.36
N ARG A 142 -15.73 -3.66 18.05
CA ARG A 142 -16.56 -2.45 17.84
C ARG A 142 -15.85 -1.30 17.12
N GLY A 143 -14.71 -1.54 16.50
CA GLY A 143 -13.92 -0.49 15.85
C GLY A 143 -12.46 -0.57 16.25
N TYR A 144 -11.62 -0.09 15.34
CA TYR A 144 -10.16 -0.12 15.31
C TYR A 144 -9.48 -0.38 16.66
N SER A 145 -8.95 -1.59 16.88
CA SER A 145 -8.19 -1.85 18.09
C SER A 145 -7.15 -2.95 17.92
N TYR A 146 -5.93 -2.58 18.29
CA TYR A 146 -4.73 -3.35 18.59
C TYR A 146 -4.95 -4.76 19.15
N ARG A 147 -6.08 -5.03 19.80
CA ARG A 147 -6.44 -6.33 20.39
C ARG A 147 -6.48 -7.48 19.39
N THR A 148 -6.95 -7.25 18.17
CA THR A 148 -6.98 -8.30 17.14
C THR A 148 -5.57 -8.67 16.70
N GLU A 149 -4.65 -7.70 16.63
CA GLU A 149 -3.24 -7.96 16.34
C GLU A 149 -2.55 -8.66 17.54
N ILE A 150 -2.85 -8.27 18.78
CA ILE A 150 -2.39 -8.98 19.98
C ILE A 150 -2.83 -10.44 19.97
N GLU A 151 -4.12 -10.68 19.74
CA GLU A 151 -4.73 -12.01 19.80
C GLU A 151 -4.22 -12.88 18.64
N ILE A 152 -4.21 -12.36 17.40
CA ILE A 152 -3.72 -13.10 16.22
C ILE A 152 -2.22 -13.41 16.34
N PHE A 153 -1.40 -12.46 16.81
CA PHE A 153 0.05 -12.63 16.90
C PHE A 153 0.53 -13.20 18.25
N GLY A 154 -0.39 -13.45 19.20
CA GLY A 154 -0.07 -13.96 20.54
C GLY A 154 0.89 -13.07 21.33
N THR A 155 0.82 -11.75 21.17
CA THR A 155 1.70 -10.78 21.85
C THR A 155 0.94 -9.98 22.91
N THR A 156 1.61 -9.11 23.68
CA THR A 156 0.97 -8.21 24.67
C THR A 156 0.94 -6.77 24.17
N ALA A 157 0.01 -5.95 24.68
CA ALA A 157 -0.14 -4.54 24.27
C ALA A 157 1.14 -3.72 24.49
N GLU A 158 1.88 -4.05 25.55
CA GLU A 158 3.14 -3.42 25.93
C GLU A 158 4.28 -3.72 24.95
N ARG A 159 4.21 -4.84 24.22
CA ARG A 159 5.21 -5.23 23.21
C ARG A 159 4.89 -4.70 21.81
N LEU A 160 3.76 -4.04 21.63
CA LEU A 160 3.35 -3.45 20.36
C LEU A 160 3.71 -1.97 20.29
N ASP A 161 4.98 -1.66 20.06
CA ASP A 161 5.39 -0.32 19.68
C ASP A 161 4.91 0.04 18.24
N ALA A 162 5.17 1.27 17.79
CA ALA A 162 4.75 1.72 16.45
C ALA A 162 5.40 0.93 15.29
N GLN A 163 6.55 0.29 15.53
CA GLN A 163 7.25 -0.51 14.54
C GLN A 163 6.64 -1.93 14.48
N ALA A 164 6.41 -2.55 15.63
CA ALA A 164 5.72 -3.84 15.79
C ALA A 164 4.33 -3.82 15.13
N ARG A 165 3.56 -2.74 15.33
CA ARG A 165 2.25 -2.55 14.67
C ARG A 165 2.35 -2.47 13.15
N ARG A 166 3.33 -1.72 12.63
CA ARG A 166 3.56 -1.64 11.18
C ARG A 166 3.90 -3.01 10.58
N MET A 167 4.71 -3.80 11.28
CA MET A 167 5.05 -5.16 10.87
C MET A 167 3.84 -6.10 10.93
N ALA A 168 3.08 -6.12 12.03
CA ALA A 168 1.87 -6.94 12.17
C ALA A 168 0.85 -6.64 11.07
N LYS A 169 0.62 -5.35 10.79
CA LYS A 169 -0.21 -4.92 9.65
C LYS A 169 0.33 -5.47 8.33
N ALA A 170 1.62 -5.32 8.06
CA ALA A 170 2.20 -5.80 6.82
C ALA A 170 2.14 -7.34 6.69
N VAL A 171 2.24 -8.11 7.79
CA VAL A 171 1.98 -9.55 7.80
C VAL A 171 0.52 -9.87 7.46
N ASN A 172 -0.45 -9.19 8.09
CA ASN A 172 -1.87 -9.39 7.81
C ASN A 172 -2.20 -9.18 6.32
N PHE A 173 -1.67 -8.11 5.73
CA PHE A 173 -1.78 -7.87 4.29
C PHE A 173 -1.06 -8.96 3.49
N GLY A 174 0.14 -9.38 3.91
CA GLY A 174 0.89 -10.45 3.24
C GLY A 174 0.14 -11.79 3.18
N ILE A 175 -0.56 -12.18 4.24
CA ILE A 175 -1.38 -13.39 4.27
C ILE A 175 -2.55 -13.28 3.27
N VAL A 176 -3.26 -12.15 3.28
CA VAL A 176 -4.40 -11.91 2.35
C VAL A 176 -3.98 -11.98 0.89
N TYR A 177 -2.80 -11.44 0.56
CA TYR A 177 -2.28 -11.41 -0.81
C TYR A 177 -1.41 -12.60 -1.17
N GLY A 178 -1.38 -13.66 -0.35
CA GLY A 178 -0.65 -14.88 -0.64
C GLY A 178 0.88 -14.70 -0.71
N LEU A 179 1.43 -13.69 -0.04
CA LEU A 179 2.88 -13.53 0.06
C LEU A 179 3.46 -14.73 0.82
N SER A 180 4.43 -15.42 0.23
CA SER A 180 5.14 -16.52 0.88
C SER A 180 6.13 -15.99 1.93
N ALA A 181 6.54 -16.83 2.89
CA ALA A 181 7.55 -16.50 3.91
C ALA A 181 8.88 -15.95 3.34
N PHE A 182 9.17 -16.16 2.04
CA PHE A 182 10.32 -15.60 1.32
C PHE A 182 10.13 -14.13 0.89
N GLY A 183 8.91 -13.69 0.63
CA GLY A 183 8.60 -12.32 0.17
C GLY A 183 8.52 -11.29 1.30
N PHE A 184 8.59 -11.72 2.56
CA PHE A 184 8.42 -10.81 3.71
C PHE A 184 9.50 -11.05 4.79
N PRO A 185 10.67 -10.38 4.72
CA PRO A 185 11.76 -10.52 5.69
C PRO A 185 11.32 -10.26 7.15
N ALA A 186 10.33 -9.39 7.36
CA ALA A 186 9.77 -9.11 8.68
C ALA A 186 8.91 -10.25 9.25
N PHE A 187 8.43 -11.20 8.43
CA PHE A 187 7.71 -12.40 8.91
C PHE A 187 8.63 -13.30 9.76
N LYS A 188 9.86 -13.53 9.29
CA LYS A 188 10.87 -14.34 9.99
C LYS A 188 11.24 -13.78 11.36
N LYS A 189 11.13 -12.45 11.54
CA LYS A 189 11.45 -11.77 12.80
C LYS A 189 10.41 -12.01 13.89
N PHE A 190 9.13 -12.16 13.54
CA PHE A 190 8.04 -12.41 14.50
C PHE A 190 7.68 -13.89 14.66
N PHE A 191 7.90 -14.70 13.62
CA PHE A 191 7.60 -16.14 13.63
C PHE A 191 8.83 -16.97 13.25
N PRO A 192 9.93 -16.90 14.02
CA PRO A 192 11.14 -17.67 13.72
C PRO A 192 10.87 -19.19 13.70
N GLU A 193 10.01 -19.69 14.60
CA GLU A 193 9.64 -21.10 14.71
C GLU A 193 8.43 -21.50 13.83
N ARG A 194 7.50 -20.56 13.56
CA ARG A 194 6.23 -20.82 12.85
C ARG A 194 6.25 -20.56 11.35
N GLY A 195 7.35 -20.04 10.81
CA GLY A 195 7.48 -19.70 9.38
C GLY A 195 7.24 -20.85 8.39
N LYS A 196 7.27 -22.10 8.86
CA LYS A 196 7.06 -23.30 8.03
C LYS A 196 5.65 -23.91 8.14
N GLU A 197 4.88 -23.59 9.18
CA GLU A 197 3.60 -24.26 9.46
C GLU A 197 2.39 -23.54 8.88
N ILE A 198 2.46 -22.22 8.69
CA ILE A 198 1.31 -21.40 8.27
C ILE A 198 0.97 -21.54 6.76
N TYR A 199 1.86 -22.17 5.97
CA TYR A 199 1.69 -22.34 4.52
C TYR A 199 1.44 -23.80 4.09
N ARG A 200 0.93 -24.65 4.98
CA ARG A 200 0.42 -25.99 4.62
C ARG A 200 -1.10 -25.99 4.53
#